data_AF-A0A0A3JC14-F1
#
_entry.id   AF-A0A0A3JC14-F1
#
_cell.length_a   1.000
_cell.length_b   1.000
_cell.length_c   1.000
_cell.angle_alpha   90.00
_cell.angle_beta   90.00
_cell.angle_gamma   90.00
#
_symmetry.space_group_name_H-M   'P 1'
#
loop_
_entity.id
_entity.type
_entity.pdbx_description
1 polymer ?
#
loop_
_entity_poly.entity_id
_entity_poly.type
_entity_poly.pdbx_seq_one_letter_code
_entity_poly.pdbx_strand_id
1 'polypeptide(L)'
;MEAKAKKILTSTFWSASGWKQGGLANCSAEDFEYAKNKGLMFDPLTITHDECISRLRQIHEHEINQEKVVKAFLHSLTTRKVYLRSALSSWALTHELCVHAYHAKQAEEPMYSSCAYCNNNRLMSDEQYIHYDLNVLQFERVKWGGVRHNNLIYCLMDLEMISKEPELVVTKDDVHILKEMIQAINECDKQDGARGLEKRWKDVFPSNKHERDSVLEIWGYAGLLVAGSDFRKERGRGTDYMSVATWRGEDSYSRERMEYLFGTYL
;
A
#
# COMPACT_ATOMS: atom_id res chain seq x y z
N MET A 1 14.15 -9.16 -7.99
CA MET A 1 14.16 -9.76 -6.64
C MET A 1 14.75 -11.16 -6.68
N GLU A 2 15.69 -11.48 -5.78
CA GLU A 2 16.36 -12.79 -5.73
C GLU A 2 15.40 -13.89 -5.20
N ALA A 3 15.42 -15.06 -5.85
CA ALA A 3 14.41 -16.09 -5.67
C ALA A 3 14.53 -16.82 -4.31
N LYS A 4 15.74 -17.14 -3.87
CA LYS A 4 15.98 -17.83 -2.60
C LYS A 4 15.58 -16.94 -1.41
N ALA A 5 16.00 -15.68 -1.39
CA ALA A 5 15.67 -14.73 -0.35
C ALA A 5 14.16 -14.46 -0.29
N LYS A 6 13.47 -14.37 -1.44
CA LYS A 6 12.01 -14.26 -1.49
C LYS A 6 11.33 -15.48 -0.88
N LYS A 7 11.85 -16.69 -1.17
CA LYS A 7 11.33 -17.94 -0.60
C LYS A 7 11.52 -17.96 0.92
N ILE A 8 12.69 -17.57 1.43
CA ILE A 8 12.98 -17.46 2.87
C ILE A 8 11.94 -16.55 3.52
N LEU A 9 11.85 -15.29 3.09
CA LEU A 9 10.89 -14.30 3.60
C LEU A 9 9.46 -14.86 3.61
N THR A 10 9.03 -15.46 2.50
CA THR A 10 7.68 -16.03 2.37
C THR A 10 7.45 -17.18 3.37
N SER A 11 8.40 -18.09 3.50
CA SER A 11 8.29 -19.28 4.34
C SER A 11 8.42 -19.01 5.84
N THR A 12 8.99 -17.86 6.21
CA THR A 12 9.02 -17.36 7.60
C THR A 12 7.61 -17.08 8.11
N PHE A 13 6.78 -16.43 7.30
CA PHE A 13 5.45 -15.94 7.71
C PHE A 13 4.28 -16.79 7.19
N TRP A 14 4.45 -17.56 6.12
CA TRP A 14 3.35 -18.18 5.40
C TRP A 14 3.60 -19.64 5.02
N SER A 15 2.53 -20.42 5.06
CA SER A 15 2.47 -21.81 4.61
C SER A 15 1.24 -22.05 3.73
N ALA A 16 1.09 -23.26 3.18
CA ALA A 16 -0.13 -23.62 2.45
C ALA A 16 -1.39 -23.52 3.34
N SER A 17 -1.24 -23.64 4.66
CA SER A 17 -2.32 -23.53 5.65
C SER A 17 -2.55 -22.10 6.16
N GLY A 18 -1.83 -21.10 5.64
CA GLY A 18 -1.96 -19.70 6.04
C GLY A 18 -0.79 -19.18 6.88
N TRP A 19 -1.06 -18.18 7.72
CA TRP A 19 -0.09 -17.54 8.61
C TRP A 19 0.56 -18.55 9.56
N LYS A 20 1.89 -18.48 9.69
CA LYS A 20 2.64 -19.25 10.68
C LYS A 20 2.71 -18.49 12.00
N GLN A 21 2.54 -19.21 13.10
CA GLN A 21 2.83 -18.68 14.43
C GLN A 21 4.35 -18.54 14.61
N GLY A 22 4.80 -17.55 15.39
CA GLY A 22 6.22 -17.37 15.76
C GLY A 22 7.02 -16.39 14.90
N GLY A 23 6.51 -15.89 13.77
CA GLY A 23 7.16 -14.83 12.99
C GLY A 23 8.63 -15.14 12.66
N LEU A 24 9.55 -14.23 12.99
CA LEU A 24 11.00 -14.39 12.78
C LEU A 24 11.61 -15.63 13.45
N ALA A 25 11.01 -16.17 14.53
CA ALA A 25 11.50 -17.39 15.17
C ALA A 25 11.43 -18.63 14.23
N ASN A 26 10.68 -18.53 13.13
CA ASN A 26 10.62 -19.57 12.10
C ASN A 26 11.80 -19.53 11.11
N CYS A 27 12.66 -18.53 11.18
CA CYS A 27 13.78 -18.33 10.26
C CYS A 27 15.09 -18.71 10.95
N SER A 28 15.92 -19.54 10.29
CA SER A 28 17.26 -19.82 10.83
C SER A 28 18.16 -18.59 10.71
N ALA A 29 19.19 -18.51 11.55
CA ALA A 29 20.15 -17.41 11.49
C ALA A 29 20.85 -17.32 10.12
N GLU A 30 21.19 -18.46 9.49
CA GLU A 30 21.83 -18.46 8.17
C GLU A 30 20.89 -17.95 7.08
N ASP A 31 19.62 -18.36 7.10
CA ASP A 31 18.63 -17.91 6.12
C ASP A 31 18.28 -16.43 6.33
N PHE A 32 18.18 -15.99 7.58
CA PHE A 32 17.96 -14.58 7.92
C PHE A 32 19.10 -13.70 7.39
N GLU A 33 20.35 -14.05 7.68
CA GLU A 33 21.52 -13.34 7.17
C GLU A 33 21.60 -13.38 5.65
N TYR A 34 21.27 -14.51 5.02
CA TYR A 34 21.20 -14.60 3.56
C TYR A 34 20.16 -13.62 2.99
N ALA A 35 18.92 -13.63 3.50
CA ALA A 35 17.84 -12.79 3.00
C ALA A 35 18.10 -11.30 3.28
N LYS A 36 18.72 -10.97 4.42
CA LYS A 36 19.18 -9.61 4.75
C LYS A 36 20.22 -9.11 3.76
N ASN A 37 21.23 -9.93 3.45
CA ASN A 37 22.25 -9.61 2.44
C ASN A 37 21.68 -9.44 1.01
N LYS A 38 20.46 -9.93 0.75
CA LYS A 38 19.73 -9.70 -0.51
C LYS A 38 18.69 -8.58 -0.43
N GLY A 39 18.64 -7.84 0.68
CA GLY A 39 17.75 -6.70 0.87
C GLY A 39 16.27 -7.06 1.01
N LEU A 40 15.95 -8.28 1.46
CA LEU A 40 14.57 -8.74 1.66
C LEU A 40 14.19 -8.98 3.12
N MET A 41 15.16 -9.04 4.01
CA MET A 41 14.93 -9.04 5.45
C MET A 41 15.78 -7.96 6.12
N PHE A 42 15.36 -7.54 7.31
CA PHE A 42 15.90 -6.41 8.04
C PHE A 42 16.02 -6.76 9.51
N ASP A 43 17.05 -6.21 10.16
CA ASP A 43 17.14 -6.23 11.61
C ASP A 43 15.95 -5.45 12.22
N PRO A 44 15.46 -5.83 13.41
CA PRO A 44 14.36 -5.13 14.07
C PRO A 44 14.67 -3.63 14.21
N LEU A 45 13.72 -2.79 13.81
CA LEU A 45 13.90 -1.35 13.78
C LEU A 45 13.43 -0.72 15.09
N THR A 46 14.29 0.10 15.69
CA THR A 46 13.89 1.03 16.75
C THR A 46 13.95 2.44 16.20
N ILE A 47 12.81 3.12 16.14
CA ILE A 47 12.67 4.48 15.58
C ILE A 47 11.50 5.20 16.24
N THR A 48 11.62 6.51 16.42
CA THR A 48 10.53 7.37 16.90
C THR A 48 9.63 7.82 15.75
N HIS A 49 8.42 8.25 16.10
CA HIS A 49 7.52 8.93 15.17
C HIS A 49 8.22 10.07 14.39
N ASP A 50 8.90 10.96 15.12
CA ASP A 50 9.48 12.18 14.55
C ASP A 50 10.64 11.87 13.60
N GLU A 51 11.40 10.82 13.88
CA GLU A 51 12.41 10.29 12.96
C GLU A 51 11.78 9.71 11.70
N CYS A 52 10.63 9.00 11.79
CA CYS A 52 9.89 8.55 10.61
C CYS A 52 9.45 9.73 9.74
N ILE A 53 8.87 10.78 10.34
CA ILE A 53 8.46 11.99 9.64
C ILE A 53 9.66 12.68 8.95
N SER A 54 10.77 12.80 9.67
CA SER A 54 11.99 13.42 9.14
C SER A 54 12.58 12.65 7.95
N ARG A 55 12.60 11.31 8.02
CA ARG A 55 13.07 10.47 6.91
C ARG A 55 12.13 10.50 5.71
N LEU A 56 10.82 10.44 5.94
CA LEU A 56 9.84 10.61 4.86
C LEU A 56 10.03 11.94 4.14
N ARG A 57 10.28 13.02 4.88
CA ARG A 57 10.56 14.32 4.29
C ARG A 57 11.79 14.27 3.36
N GLN A 58 12.89 13.66 3.81
CA GLN A 58 14.11 13.50 3.01
C GLN A 58 13.86 12.69 1.74
N ILE A 59 13.10 11.60 1.83
CA ILE A 59 12.76 10.75 0.68
C ILE A 59 11.96 11.54 -0.36
N HIS A 60 10.96 12.32 0.07
CA HIS A 60 10.14 13.16 -0.82
C HIS A 60 10.94 14.31 -1.46
N GLU A 61 11.93 14.85 -0.76
CA GLU A 61 12.75 15.96 -1.27
C GLU A 61 13.84 15.50 -2.24
N HIS A 62 14.34 14.26 -2.12
CA HIS A 62 15.59 13.86 -2.75
C HIS A 62 15.57 12.54 -3.51
N GLU A 63 14.67 11.61 -3.17
CA GLU A 63 14.76 10.23 -3.66
C GLU A 63 13.59 9.83 -4.56
N ILE A 64 12.40 10.37 -4.32
CA ILE A 64 11.17 9.97 -4.99
C ILE A 64 10.35 11.18 -5.41
N ASN A 65 9.71 11.05 -6.57
CA ASN A 65 8.66 11.94 -7.03
C ASN A 65 7.40 11.13 -7.42
N GLN A 66 6.34 11.85 -7.73
CA GLN A 66 5.07 11.27 -8.17
C GLN A 66 5.23 10.35 -9.39
N GLU A 67 6.05 10.75 -10.37
CA GLU A 67 6.26 9.98 -11.60
C GLU A 67 6.81 8.58 -11.30
N LYS A 68 7.79 8.47 -10.38
CA LYS A 68 8.40 7.18 -10.01
C LYS A 68 7.38 6.21 -9.44
N VAL A 69 6.50 6.66 -8.53
CA VAL A 69 5.49 5.78 -7.91
C VAL A 69 4.35 5.43 -8.86
N VAL A 70 4.00 6.34 -9.78
CA VAL A 70 3.02 6.09 -10.85
C VAL A 70 3.55 5.06 -11.83
N LYS A 71 4.79 5.23 -12.31
CA LYS A 71 5.48 4.25 -13.16
C LYS A 71 5.57 2.89 -12.47
N ALA A 72 5.86 2.86 -11.17
CA ALA A 72 5.91 1.64 -10.38
C ALA A 72 4.58 0.90 -10.34
N PHE A 73 3.49 1.63 -10.08
CA PHE A 73 2.15 1.08 -10.10
C PHE A 73 1.81 0.51 -11.48
N LEU A 74 1.97 1.30 -12.55
CA LEU A 74 1.65 0.88 -13.92
C LEU A 74 2.47 -0.32 -14.36
N HIS A 75 3.80 -0.26 -14.21
CA HIS A 75 4.70 -1.37 -14.57
C HIS A 75 4.34 -2.68 -13.85
N SER A 76 3.76 -2.60 -12.64
CA SER A 76 3.34 -3.78 -11.89
C SER A 76 2.12 -4.51 -12.46
N LEU A 77 1.33 -3.84 -13.32
CA LEU A 77 0.07 -4.34 -13.85
C LEU A 77 0.33 -5.49 -14.83
N THR A 78 1.23 -5.31 -15.80
CA THR A 78 1.62 -6.38 -16.74
C THR A 78 2.63 -7.35 -16.13
N THR A 79 3.65 -6.84 -15.43
CA THR A 79 4.78 -7.67 -14.98
C THR A 79 4.48 -8.51 -13.75
N ARG A 80 3.36 -8.24 -13.08
CA ARG A 80 2.97 -8.86 -11.81
C ARG A 80 4.03 -8.70 -10.71
N LYS A 81 4.88 -7.67 -10.80
CA LYS A 81 5.78 -7.26 -9.72
C LYS A 81 4.98 -6.57 -8.61
N VAL A 82 4.17 -7.35 -7.88
CA VAL A 82 3.17 -6.85 -6.92
C VAL A 82 3.76 -5.91 -5.86
N TYR A 83 5.03 -6.11 -5.48
CA TYR A 83 5.74 -5.28 -4.51
C TYR A 83 5.94 -3.81 -4.94
N LEU A 84 5.68 -3.47 -6.20
CA LEU A 84 5.76 -2.10 -6.71
C LEU A 84 4.47 -1.29 -6.52
N ARG A 85 3.34 -1.95 -6.16
CA ARG A 85 2.01 -1.34 -6.20
C ARG A 85 1.78 -0.32 -5.09
N SER A 86 2.16 -0.66 -3.86
CA SER A 86 1.82 0.08 -2.64
C SER A 86 2.47 1.46 -2.56
N ALA A 87 3.58 1.66 -3.26
CA ALA A 87 4.32 2.93 -3.25
C ALA A 87 3.42 4.11 -3.67
N LEU A 88 2.43 3.86 -4.53
CA LEU A 88 1.45 4.87 -4.92
C LEU A 88 0.65 5.39 -3.72
N SER A 89 0.07 4.51 -2.91
CA SER A 89 -0.67 4.91 -1.71
C SER A 89 0.24 5.49 -0.63
N SER A 90 1.44 4.91 -0.45
CA SER A 90 2.42 5.40 0.53
C SER A 90 2.84 6.83 0.22
N TRP A 91 3.08 7.15 -1.06
CA TRP A 91 3.38 8.51 -1.50
C TRP A 91 2.16 9.43 -1.35
N ALA A 92 0.99 9.01 -1.83
CA ALA A 92 -0.23 9.83 -1.76
C ALA A 92 -0.59 10.22 -0.32
N LEU A 93 -0.43 9.33 0.65
CA LEU A 93 -0.71 9.62 2.06
C LEU A 93 0.34 10.52 2.75
N THR A 94 1.57 10.60 2.23
CA THR A 94 2.69 11.21 2.96
C THR A 94 3.35 12.40 2.26
N HIS A 95 3.15 12.60 0.96
CA HIS A 95 3.82 13.67 0.20
C HIS A 95 3.46 15.09 0.65
N GLU A 96 2.22 15.30 1.12
CA GLU A 96 1.73 16.57 1.69
C GLU A 96 1.80 16.60 3.23
N LEU A 97 2.34 15.55 3.86
CA LEU A 97 2.45 15.50 5.31
C LEU A 97 3.46 16.54 5.79
N CYS A 98 2.99 17.51 6.56
CA CYS A 98 3.85 18.52 7.16
C CYS A 98 4.86 17.88 8.12
N VAL A 99 6.07 18.46 8.23
CA VAL A 99 6.99 18.07 9.29
C VAL A 99 6.39 18.48 10.64
N HIS A 100 6.26 17.52 11.55
CA HIS A 100 5.64 17.72 12.86
C HIS A 100 6.23 16.76 13.89
N ALA A 101 6.18 17.17 15.15
CA ALA A 101 6.44 16.29 16.29
C ALA A 101 5.17 15.50 16.66
N TYR A 102 5.34 14.35 17.32
CA TYR A 102 4.23 13.57 17.83
C TYR A 102 3.34 14.41 18.75
N HIS A 103 2.06 14.51 18.40
CA HIS A 103 1.10 15.31 19.15
C HIS A 103 -0.15 14.49 19.46
N ALA A 104 -0.16 13.88 20.64
CA ALA A 104 -1.29 13.11 21.13
C ALA A 104 -2.53 13.99 21.30
N LYS A 105 -3.63 13.63 20.65
CA LYS A 105 -4.96 14.20 20.88
C LYS A 105 -5.82 13.17 21.63
N GLN A 106 -6.64 13.64 22.58
CA GLN A 106 -7.64 12.77 23.19
C GLN A 106 -8.68 12.34 22.15
N ALA A 107 -9.07 11.06 22.20
CA ALA A 107 -10.07 10.50 21.30
C ALA A 107 -11.47 11.00 21.68
N GLU A 108 -11.98 11.97 20.93
CA GLU A 108 -13.39 12.41 21.00
C GLU A 108 -14.26 11.60 20.01
N GLU A 109 -13.64 11.07 18.96
CA GLU A 109 -14.25 10.27 17.88
C GLU A 109 -13.29 9.13 17.46
N PRO A 110 -13.77 8.11 16.71
CA PRO A 110 -12.90 7.10 16.13
C PRO A 110 -11.77 7.74 15.31
N MET A 111 -10.52 7.37 15.63
CA MET A 111 -9.32 7.95 15.03
C MET A 111 -8.42 6.83 14.50
N TYR A 112 -7.69 7.16 13.43
CA TYR A 112 -6.64 6.30 12.86
C TYR A 112 -5.37 6.31 13.71
N SER A 113 -5.05 7.46 14.30
CA SER A 113 -3.85 7.64 15.14
C SER A 113 -4.14 8.59 16.30
N SER A 114 -3.43 8.38 17.40
CA SER A 114 -3.39 9.33 18.51
C SER A 114 -2.65 10.62 18.12
N CYS A 115 -1.74 10.57 17.14
CA CYS A 115 -1.09 11.77 16.61
C CYS A 115 -2.07 12.57 15.73
N ALA A 116 -2.37 13.80 16.12
CA ALA A 116 -3.37 14.64 15.46
C ALA A 116 -3.09 14.84 13.96
N TYR A 117 -1.84 15.12 13.59
CA TYR A 117 -1.43 15.37 12.21
C TYR A 117 -1.50 14.11 11.35
N CYS A 118 -1.04 12.96 11.85
CA CYS A 118 -1.19 11.68 11.17
C CYS A 118 -2.66 11.31 10.99
N ASN A 119 -3.47 11.49 12.04
CA ASN A 119 -4.90 11.19 11.99
C ASN A 119 -5.63 12.01 10.92
N ASN A 120 -5.33 13.31 10.81
CA ASN A 120 -5.90 14.18 9.77
C ASN A 120 -5.55 13.72 8.35
N ASN A 121 -4.44 13.00 8.19
CA ASN A 121 -4.00 12.39 6.94
C ASN A 121 -4.38 10.90 6.83
N ARG A 122 -5.26 10.40 7.71
CA ARG A 122 -5.72 8.99 7.77
C ARG A 122 -4.60 7.97 7.98
N LEU A 123 -3.46 8.41 8.53
CA LEU A 123 -2.33 7.56 8.87
C LEU A 123 -2.46 7.01 10.28
N MET A 124 -2.12 5.73 10.45
CA MET A 124 -1.90 5.09 11.74
C MET A 124 -0.44 5.25 12.14
N SER A 125 -0.20 5.76 13.35
CA SER A 125 1.16 5.96 13.85
C SER A 125 1.25 5.75 15.36
N ASP A 126 2.42 5.27 15.79
CA ASP A 126 2.79 5.12 17.19
C ASP A 126 3.83 6.18 17.53
N GLU A 127 3.91 6.59 18.80
CA GLU A 127 4.94 7.52 19.27
C GLU A 127 6.36 6.92 19.11
N GLN A 128 6.48 5.62 19.41
CA GLN A 128 7.73 4.87 19.33
C GLN A 128 7.49 3.49 18.73
N TYR A 129 8.38 3.09 17.85
CA TYR A 129 8.49 1.74 17.32
C TYR A 129 9.71 1.09 17.96
N ILE A 130 9.52 0.12 18.85
CA ILE A 130 10.60 -0.55 19.58
C ILE A 130 10.77 -1.97 19.06
N HIS A 131 11.97 -2.30 18.55
CA HIS A 131 12.26 -3.61 17.95
C HIS A 131 11.20 -4.06 16.94
N TYR A 132 10.70 -3.12 16.14
CA TYR A 132 9.61 -3.37 15.21
C TYR A 132 10.08 -4.26 14.06
N ASP A 133 9.33 -5.34 13.82
CA ASP A 133 9.64 -6.30 12.77
C ASP A 133 9.17 -5.77 11.40
N LEU A 134 10.09 -5.18 10.62
CA LEU A 134 9.79 -4.77 9.25
C LEU A 134 9.57 -5.95 8.29
N ASN A 135 9.98 -7.16 8.67
CA ASN A 135 9.95 -8.31 7.76
C ASN A 135 8.52 -8.77 7.47
N VAL A 136 7.59 -8.64 8.43
CA VAL A 136 6.17 -8.93 8.16
C VAL A 136 5.58 -7.94 7.15
N LEU A 137 5.97 -6.67 7.21
CA LEU A 137 5.54 -5.63 6.27
C LEU A 137 6.10 -5.88 4.86
N GLN A 138 7.39 -6.22 4.78
CA GLN A 138 8.03 -6.55 3.52
C GLN A 138 7.45 -7.85 2.92
N PHE A 139 7.12 -8.83 3.75
CA PHE A 139 6.42 -10.04 3.33
C PHE A 139 5.07 -9.72 2.69
N GLU A 140 4.23 -8.92 3.36
CA GLU A 140 2.93 -8.49 2.85
C GLU A 140 3.05 -7.71 1.53
N ARG A 141 4.02 -6.79 1.46
CA ARG A 141 4.39 -6.05 0.25
C ARG A 141 4.74 -7.00 -0.91
N VAL A 142 5.59 -8.00 -0.66
CA VAL A 142 6.05 -8.96 -1.67
C VAL A 142 4.98 -9.96 -2.10
N LYS A 143 4.07 -10.34 -1.19
CA LYS A 143 3.08 -11.37 -1.44
C LYS A 143 1.81 -10.83 -2.09
N TRP A 144 1.31 -9.70 -1.63
CA TRP A 144 0.00 -9.17 -2.01
C TRP A 144 0.05 -7.77 -2.63
N GLY A 145 1.18 -7.09 -2.50
CA GLY A 145 1.33 -5.69 -2.87
C GLY A 145 1.08 -4.72 -1.72
N GLY A 146 1.04 -5.22 -0.48
CA GLY A 146 0.81 -4.45 0.74
C GLY A 146 -0.49 -4.84 1.43
N VAL A 147 -0.61 -4.49 2.72
CA VAL A 147 -1.82 -4.70 3.52
C VAL A 147 -2.06 -3.48 4.42
N ARG A 148 -1.03 -3.09 5.19
CA ARG A 148 -1.10 -1.98 6.16
C ARG A 148 -0.79 -0.62 5.51
N HIS A 149 -1.50 -0.31 4.43
CA HIS A 149 -1.19 0.81 3.52
C HIS A 149 -1.15 2.19 4.17
N ASN A 150 -1.85 2.39 5.28
CA ASN A 150 -1.87 3.66 6.02
C ASN A 150 -1.06 3.65 7.33
N ASN A 151 -0.25 2.62 7.59
CA ASN A 151 0.69 2.67 8.71
C ASN A 151 1.89 3.55 8.35
N LEU A 152 2.21 4.54 9.18
CA LEU A 152 3.34 5.44 8.96
C LEU A 152 4.66 4.68 8.73
N ILE A 153 4.94 3.67 9.56
CA ILE A 153 6.13 2.84 9.44
C ILE A 153 6.14 1.99 8.14
N TYR A 154 4.96 1.57 7.67
CA TYR A 154 4.84 0.88 6.39
C TYR A 154 5.13 1.83 5.23
N CYS A 155 4.54 3.03 5.23
CA CYS A 155 4.78 4.03 4.20
C CYS A 155 6.26 4.40 4.11
N LEU A 156 6.94 4.58 5.25
CA LEU A 156 8.40 4.82 5.29
C LEU A 156 9.16 3.69 4.61
N MET A 157 8.98 2.45 5.09
CA MET A 157 9.68 1.28 4.52
C MET A 157 9.38 1.12 3.02
N ASP A 158 8.12 1.27 2.61
CA ASP A 158 7.72 1.06 1.22
C ASP A 158 8.35 2.10 0.28
N LEU A 159 8.42 3.37 0.70
CA LEU A 159 9.10 4.42 -0.05
C LEU A 159 10.64 4.25 -0.05
N GLU A 160 11.26 3.83 1.05
CA GLU A 160 12.69 3.46 1.06
C GLU A 160 13.00 2.28 0.13
N MET A 161 12.04 1.36 -0.06
CA MET A 161 12.21 0.21 -0.95
C MET A 161 12.03 0.60 -2.42
N ILE A 162 11.03 1.42 -2.74
CA ILE A 162 10.84 1.87 -4.13
C ILE A 162 11.92 2.87 -4.56
N SER A 163 12.54 3.64 -3.64
CA SER A 163 13.63 4.56 -3.99
C SER A 163 14.84 3.84 -4.58
N LYS A 164 15.10 2.62 -4.11
CA LYS A 164 16.19 1.72 -4.56
C LYS A 164 15.90 0.97 -5.86
N GLU A 165 14.64 0.96 -6.33
CA GLU A 165 14.33 0.31 -7.61
C GLU A 165 14.92 1.13 -8.76
N PRO A 166 15.45 0.44 -9.81
CA PRO A 166 15.95 1.09 -11.01
C PRO A 166 14.82 1.79 -11.75
N GLU A 167 15.17 2.54 -12.81
CA GLU A 167 14.17 3.18 -13.67
C GLU A 167 13.17 2.14 -14.21
N LEU A 168 11.88 2.47 -14.09
CA LEU A 168 10.77 1.61 -14.47
C LEU A 168 10.19 2.09 -15.79
N VAL A 169 10.01 1.17 -16.73
CA VAL A 169 9.46 1.47 -18.05
C VAL A 169 7.97 1.11 -18.06
N VAL A 170 7.14 2.10 -18.38
CA VAL A 170 5.71 1.91 -18.63
C VAL A 170 5.48 1.60 -20.09
N THR A 171 4.79 0.51 -20.35
CA THR A 171 4.46 0.04 -21.70
C THR A 171 3.05 0.48 -22.11
N LYS A 172 2.72 0.32 -23.40
CA LYS A 172 1.36 0.56 -23.89
C LYS A 172 0.35 -0.40 -23.26
N ASP A 173 0.76 -1.63 -22.95
CA ASP A 173 -0.10 -2.63 -22.32
C ASP A 173 -0.42 -2.26 -20.86
N ASP A 174 0.56 -1.70 -20.12
CA ASP A 174 0.31 -1.17 -18.77
C ASP A 174 -0.76 -0.07 -18.79
N VAL A 175 -0.66 0.84 -19.76
CA VAL A 175 -1.63 1.93 -19.96
C VAL A 175 -2.99 1.41 -20.42
N HIS A 176 -3.02 0.39 -21.28
CA HIS A 176 -4.25 -0.25 -21.70
C HIS A 176 -4.99 -0.86 -20.50
N ILE A 177 -4.29 -1.60 -19.65
CA ILE A 177 -4.85 -2.17 -18.41
C ILE A 177 -5.40 -1.05 -17.51
N LEU A 178 -4.69 0.07 -17.33
CA LEU A 178 -5.20 1.21 -16.57
C LEU A 178 -6.55 1.69 -17.12
N LYS A 179 -6.66 1.84 -18.45
CA LYS A 179 -7.90 2.28 -19.11
C LYS A 179 -9.04 1.28 -18.93
N GLU A 180 -8.76 -0.02 -19.01
CA GLU A 180 -9.73 -1.08 -18.73
C GLU A 180 -10.17 -1.09 -17.27
N MET A 181 -9.25 -0.85 -16.32
CA MET A 181 -9.60 -0.71 -14.90
C MET A 181 -10.56 0.46 -14.66
N ILE A 182 -10.31 1.60 -15.31
CA ILE A 182 -11.17 2.80 -15.26
C ILE A 182 -12.53 2.50 -15.88
N GLN A 183 -12.56 1.84 -17.04
CA GLN A 183 -13.79 1.44 -17.70
C GLN A 183 -14.63 0.53 -16.80
N ALA A 184 -14.01 -0.46 -16.15
CA ALA A 184 -14.70 -1.36 -15.23
C ALA A 184 -15.36 -0.64 -14.05
N ILE A 185 -14.79 0.49 -13.59
CA ILE A 185 -15.42 1.35 -12.56
C ILE A 185 -16.66 2.04 -13.13
N ASN A 186 -16.58 2.59 -14.35
CA ASN A 186 -17.72 3.26 -14.99
C ASN A 186 -18.88 2.30 -15.30
N GLU A 187 -18.58 1.02 -15.47
CA GLU A 187 -19.57 -0.04 -15.71
C GLU A 187 -20.14 -0.66 -14.42
N CYS A 188 -19.69 -0.22 -13.23
CA CYS A 188 -20.28 -0.66 -11.97
C CYS A 188 -21.74 -0.21 -11.86
N ASP A 189 -22.59 -1.10 -11.34
CA ASP A 189 -23.92 -0.70 -10.93
C ASP A 189 -23.82 0.26 -9.74
N LYS A 190 -24.74 1.23 -9.64
CA LYS A 190 -24.75 2.23 -8.55
C LYS A 190 -24.60 1.62 -7.15
N GLN A 191 -25.15 0.43 -6.97
CA GLN A 191 -25.15 -0.27 -5.69
C GLN A 191 -23.91 -1.12 -5.46
N ASP A 192 -23.13 -1.47 -6.50
CA ASP A 192 -21.93 -2.30 -6.40
C ASP A 192 -21.00 -1.76 -5.31
N GLY A 193 -20.51 -2.63 -4.42
CA GLY A 193 -19.47 -2.26 -3.46
C GLY A 193 -18.08 -2.61 -3.99
N ALA A 194 -17.04 -2.33 -3.21
CA ALA A 194 -15.64 -2.67 -3.56
C ALA A 194 -15.46 -4.14 -3.97
N ARG A 195 -16.19 -5.08 -3.34
CA ARG A 195 -16.18 -6.51 -3.72
C ARG A 195 -16.76 -6.78 -5.12
N GLY A 196 -17.69 -5.96 -5.60
CA GLY A 196 -18.20 -6.02 -6.96
C GLY A 196 -17.15 -5.58 -7.98
N LEU A 197 -16.52 -4.43 -7.72
CA LEU A 197 -15.42 -3.92 -8.55
C LEU A 197 -14.22 -4.88 -8.58
N GLU A 198 -13.85 -5.46 -7.44
CA GLU A 198 -12.79 -6.48 -7.37
C GLU A 198 -13.00 -7.64 -8.35
N LYS A 199 -14.24 -8.13 -8.45
CA LYS A 199 -14.58 -9.22 -9.38
C LYS A 199 -14.51 -8.77 -10.84
N ARG A 200 -14.87 -7.53 -11.14
CA ARG A 200 -14.77 -6.96 -12.49
C ARG A 200 -13.31 -6.84 -12.93
N TRP A 201 -12.39 -6.57 -12.00
CA TRP A 201 -10.95 -6.53 -12.29
C TRP A 201 -10.27 -7.90 -12.42
N LYS A 202 -10.98 -9.01 -12.18
CA LYS A 202 -10.38 -10.36 -12.20
C LYS A 202 -9.63 -10.67 -13.50
N ASP A 203 -10.20 -10.28 -14.64
CA ASP A 203 -9.68 -10.61 -15.96
C ASP A 203 -9.03 -9.40 -16.66
N VAL A 204 -8.98 -8.24 -15.99
CA VAL A 204 -8.37 -6.99 -16.50
C VAL A 204 -6.84 -7.03 -16.37
N PHE A 205 -6.32 -7.65 -15.31
CA PHE A 205 -4.87 -7.78 -15.11
C PHE A 205 -4.52 -9.07 -14.37
N PRO A 206 -3.31 -9.64 -14.61
CA PRO A 206 -2.89 -10.87 -13.97
C PRO A 206 -2.84 -10.71 -12.45
N SER A 207 -3.80 -11.34 -11.77
CA SER A 207 -3.97 -11.18 -10.33
C SER A 207 -4.70 -12.34 -9.66
N ASN A 208 -4.48 -12.51 -8.37
CA ASN A 208 -5.37 -13.27 -7.51
C ASN A 208 -6.32 -12.32 -6.73
N LYS A 209 -7.30 -12.88 -6.00
CA LYS A 209 -8.25 -12.08 -5.21
C LYS A 209 -7.56 -11.09 -4.24
N HIS A 210 -6.60 -11.55 -3.44
CA HIS A 210 -5.93 -10.71 -2.44
C HIS A 210 -5.08 -9.60 -3.08
N GLU A 211 -4.48 -9.89 -4.24
CA GLU A 211 -3.76 -8.88 -5.03
C GLU A 211 -4.70 -7.78 -5.53
N ARG A 212 -5.94 -8.11 -5.92
CA ARG A 212 -6.96 -7.12 -6.30
C ARG A 212 -7.53 -6.37 -5.10
N ASP A 213 -7.73 -7.06 -3.98
CA ASP A 213 -8.15 -6.41 -2.72
C ASP A 213 -7.13 -5.32 -2.34
N SER A 214 -5.84 -5.62 -2.46
CA SER A 214 -4.76 -4.66 -2.18
C SER A 214 -4.76 -3.49 -3.17
N VAL A 215 -5.00 -3.73 -4.47
CA VAL A 215 -5.09 -2.64 -5.47
C VAL A 215 -6.27 -1.70 -5.18
N LEU A 216 -7.40 -2.23 -4.73
CA LEU A 216 -8.53 -1.40 -4.30
C LEU A 216 -8.18 -0.52 -3.09
N GLU A 217 -7.50 -1.08 -2.09
CA GLU A 217 -7.02 -0.31 -0.94
C GLU A 217 -6.01 0.77 -1.35
N ILE A 218 -5.08 0.44 -2.25
CA ILE A 218 -4.11 1.40 -2.78
C ILE A 218 -4.83 2.57 -3.45
N TRP A 219 -5.85 2.29 -4.27
CA TRP A 219 -6.64 3.32 -4.93
C TRP A 219 -7.50 4.13 -3.95
N GLY A 220 -8.03 3.49 -2.90
CA GLY A 220 -8.76 4.17 -1.83
C GLY A 220 -7.87 5.15 -1.07
N TYR A 221 -6.71 4.69 -0.60
CA TYR A 221 -5.74 5.54 0.09
C TYR A 221 -5.06 6.58 -0.81
N ALA A 222 -4.95 6.33 -2.12
CA ALA A 222 -4.51 7.32 -3.09
C ALA A 222 -5.58 8.38 -3.44
N GLY A 223 -6.78 8.27 -2.86
CA GLY A 223 -7.89 9.20 -3.11
C GLY A 223 -8.58 9.02 -4.47
N LEU A 224 -8.36 7.90 -5.15
CA LEU A 224 -9.02 7.57 -6.42
C LEU A 224 -10.41 7.00 -6.18
N LEU A 225 -10.56 6.11 -5.20
CA LEU A 225 -11.84 5.48 -4.82
C LEU A 225 -12.30 6.00 -3.47
N VAL A 226 -13.02 7.13 -3.47
CA VAL A 226 -13.50 7.79 -2.26
C VAL A 226 -15.01 7.69 -2.20
N ALA A 227 -15.56 7.31 -1.05
CA ALA A 227 -17.01 7.28 -0.87
C ALA A 227 -17.57 8.72 -0.92
N GLY A 228 -18.70 8.91 -1.59
CA GLY A 228 -19.38 10.21 -1.63
C GLY A 228 -20.04 10.61 -0.31
N SER A 229 -20.04 9.74 0.70
CA SER A 229 -20.60 9.98 2.03
C SER A 229 -19.86 9.19 3.11
N ASP A 230 -19.39 9.91 4.13
CA ASP A 230 -18.67 9.34 5.28
C ASP A 230 -19.58 8.53 6.22
N PHE A 231 -20.91 8.70 6.15
CA PHE A 231 -21.87 8.05 7.04
C PHE A 231 -22.53 6.80 6.44
N ARG A 232 -22.05 6.33 5.29
CA ARG A 232 -22.61 5.14 4.63
C ARG A 232 -22.15 3.88 5.35
N LYS A 233 -23.10 3.00 5.72
CA LYS A 233 -22.76 1.68 6.27
C LYS A 233 -21.99 0.83 5.26
N GLU A 234 -21.07 0.00 5.73
CA GLU A 234 -20.40 -1.01 4.92
C GLU A 234 -21.40 -1.97 4.25
N ARG A 235 -21.02 -2.56 3.10
CA ARG A 235 -21.86 -3.54 2.41
C ARG A 235 -21.38 -4.96 2.70
N GLY A 236 -22.24 -5.77 3.32
CA GLY A 236 -21.98 -7.20 3.58
C GLY A 236 -21.78 -7.52 5.06
N ARG A 237 -21.47 -8.79 5.36
CA ARG A 237 -21.17 -9.26 6.72
C ARG A 237 -19.68 -9.08 7.01
N GLY A 238 -19.26 -7.85 7.30
CA GLY A 238 -17.86 -7.50 7.49
C GLY A 238 -17.09 -7.51 6.16
N THR A 239 -16.35 -6.45 5.88
CA THR A 239 -15.45 -6.41 4.74
C THR A 239 -14.02 -6.33 5.28
N ASP A 240 -13.08 -7.02 4.63
CA ASP A 240 -11.65 -6.88 4.97
C ASP A 240 -11.06 -5.56 4.44
N TYR A 241 -11.89 -4.70 3.84
CA TYR A 241 -11.48 -3.39 3.33
C TYR A 241 -11.53 -2.34 4.43
N MET A 242 -10.62 -1.37 4.33
CA MET A 242 -10.49 -0.22 5.19
C MET A 242 -10.85 1.06 4.42
N SER A 243 -10.09 1.40 3.39
CA SER A 243 -10.28 2.67 2.65
C SER A 243 -11.50 2.68 1.73
N VAL A 244 -11.89 1.50 1.21
CA VAL A 244 -12.99 1.36 0.24
C VAL A 244 -14.22 0.64 0.80
N ALA A 245 -14.28 0.44 2.12
CA ALA A 245 -15.35 -0.31 2.79
C ALA A 245 -16.76 0.28 2.51
N THR A 246 -16.83 1.60 2.39
CA THR A 246 -18.07 2.36 2.17
C THR A 246 -18.23 2.84 0.72
N TRP A 247 -17.23 2.61 -0.14
CA TRP A 247 -17.28 2.96 -1.56
C TRP A 247 -18.37 2.17 -2.29
N ARG A 248 -19.03 2.82 -3.25
CA ARG A 248 -20.06 2.28 -4.13
C ARG A 248 -19.81 2.68 -5.57
N GLY A 249 -20.37 1.90 -6.51
CA GLY A 249 -20.31 2.20 -7.93
C GLY A 249 -20.85 3.59 -8.30
N GLU A 250 -21.83 4.10 -7.55
CA GLU A 250 -22.32 5.47 -7.73
C GLU A 250 -21.28 6.57 -7.41
N ASP A 251 -20.27 6.26 -6.59
CA ASP A 251 -19.21 7.21 -6.24
C ASP A 251 -18.17 7.33 -7.38
N SER A 252 -18.10 6.32 -8.27
CA SER A 252 -17.11 6.24 -9.35
C SER A 252 -15.67 6.44 -8.83
N TYR A 253 -14.79 7.04 -9.64
CA TYR A 253 -13.46 7.46 -9.23
C TYR A 253 -13.32 8.99 -9.27
N SER A 254 -12.41 9.54 -8.47
CA SER A 254 -12.06 10.95 -8.52
C SER A 254 -11.32 11.28 -9.82
N ARG A 255 -11.99 12.00 -10.72
CA ARG A 255 -11.40 12.45 -12.00
C ARG A 255 -10.19 13.36 -11.78
N GLU A 256 -10.28 14.24 -10.79
CA GLU A 256 -9.19 15.15 -10.43
C GLU A 256 -7.95 14.37 -9.97
N ARG A 257 -8.10 13.41 -9.04
CA ARG A 257 -6.97 12.60 -8.58
C ARG A 257 -6.44 11.67 -9.66
N MET A 258 -7.32 11.18 -10.55
CA MET A 258 -6.92 10.39 -11.70
C MET A 258 -6.06 11.19 -12.69
N GLU A 259 -6.48 12.42 -13.03
CA GLU A 259 -5.71 13.31 -13.89
C GLU A 259 -4.39 13.72 -13.22
N TYR A 260 -4.44 14.06 -11.92
CA TYR A 260 -3.26 14.41 -11.15
C TYR A 260 -2.22 13.29 -11.18
N LEU A 261 -2.61 12.04 -10.89
CA LEU A 261 -1.69 10.91 -10.80
C LEU A 261 -1.30 10.33 -12.17
N PHE A 262 -2.25 10.19 -13.08
CA PHE A 262 -2.09 9.41 -14.33
C PHE A 262 -2.32 10.21 -15.62
N GLY A 263 -2.54 11.53 -15.57
CA GLY A 263 -2.91 12.33 -16.75
C GLY A 263 -1.93 12.23 -17.93
N THR A 264 -0.63 12.04 -17.67
CA THR A 264 0.37 11.81 -18.73
C THR A 264 0.21 10.48 -19.48
N TYR A 265 -0.65 9.58 -18.99
CA TYR A 265 -0.92 8.26 -19.55
C TYR A 265 -2.35 8.08 -20.08
N LEU A 266 -3.26 9.03 -19.84
CA LEU A 266 -4.68 8.93 -20.22
C LEU A 266 -4.95 9.61 -21.57
#